data_AF-A0ABD0TDI1-F1
#
_entry.id   AF-A0ABD0TDI1-F1
#
_cell.length_a   1.000
_cell.length_b   1.000
_cell.length_c   1.000
_cell.angle_alpha   90.00
_cell.angle_beta   90.00
_cell.angle_gamma   90.00
#
_symmetry.space_group_name_H-M   'P 1'
#
loop_
_entity.id
_entity.type
_entity.pdbx_description
1 polymer ?
#
loop_
_entity_poly.entity_id
_entity_poly.type
_entity_poly.pdbx_seq_one_letter_code
_entity_poly.pdbx_strand_id
1 'polypeptide(L)'
;MKVIGVVLFICLLVSWIQAYVPYYNLPDAPYFFDKFIKDYHRHYKDYAEYIKRYAYFVDSLREINRLNKESTSANFDINDFADWSPEEKRYHG
;
A
#
# COMPACT_ATOMS: atom_id res chain seq x y z
N MET A 1 1.75 -33.42 34.37
CA MET A 1 2.87 -32.66 33.76
C MET A 1 3.12 -33.01 32.28
N LYS A 2 2.08 -33.22 31.44
CA LYS A 2 2.26 -33.46 29.99
C LYS A 2 1.44 -32.53 29.09
N VAL A 3 0.53 -31.73 29.65
CA VAL A 3 -0.36 -30.83 28.88
C VAL A 3 0.09 -29.37 28.95
N ILE A 4 0.72 -28.97 30.07
CA ILE A 4 1.21 -27.59 30.30
C ILE A 4 2.36 -27.21 29.32
N GLY A 5 3.18 -28.18 28.92
CA GLY A 5 4.28 -27.95 27.97
C GLY A 5 3.82 -27.67 26.53
N VAL A 6 2.63 -28.12 26.14
CA VAL A 6 2.10 -27.93 24.77
C VAL A 6 1.55 -26.52 24.57
N VAL A 7 0.94 -25.93 25.61
CA VAL A 7 0.38 -24.57 25.56
C VAL A 7 1.47 -23.51 25.45
N LEU A 8 2.60 -23.69 26.16
CA LEU A 8 3.75 -22.78 26.10
C LEU A 8 4.47 -22.77 24.74
N PHE A 9 4.39 -23.85 23.97
CA PHE A 9 5.03 -23.95 22.66
C PHE A 9 4.26 -23.21 21.56
N ILE A 10 2.92 -23.12 21.68
CA ILE A 10 2.06 -22.38 20.74
C ILE A 10 2.27 -20.85 20.89
N CYS A 11 2.51 -20.36 22.11
CA CYS A 11 2.73 -18.93 22.36
C CYS A 11 4.05 -18.39 21.77
N LEU A 12 5.04 -19.24 21.50
CA LEU A 12 6.32 -18.82 20.88
C LEU A 12 6.25 -18.68 19.35
N LEU A 13 5.25 -19.28 18.69
CA LEU A 13 5.08 -19.20 17.24
C LEU A 13 4.42 -17.89 16.77
N VAL A 14 3.74 -17.18 17.67
CA VAL A 14 3.04 -15.91 17.37
C VAL A 14 3.97 -14.70 17.40
N SER A 15 5.19 -14.83 17.94
CA SER A 15 6.15 -13.73 18.10
C SER A 15 6.84 -13.29 16.79
N TRP A 16 6.47 -13.87 15.64
CA TRP A 16 6.98 -13.50 14.32
C TRP A 16 5.87 -13.05 13.37
N ILE A 17 4.82 -12.37 13.87
CA ILE A 17 4.03 -11.52 12.95
C ILE A 17 4.82 -10.22 12.80
N GLN A 18 5.89 -10.27 12.00
CA GLN A 18 6.52 -9.04 11.52
C GLN A 18 5.45 -8.32 10.69
N ALA A 19 5.07 -7.10 11.09
CA ALA A 19 4.13 -6.31 10.32
C ALA A 19 4.63 -6.21 8.88
N TYR A 20 3.82 -6.69 7.93
CA TYR A 20 4.14 -6.59 6.51
C TYR A 20 4.17 -5.11 6.14
N VAL A 21 5.30 -4.65 5.60
CA VAL A 21 5.48 -3.30 5.06
C VAL A 21 5.66 -3.45 3.56
N PRO A 22 4.72 -2.96 2.73
CA PRO A 22 4.82 -3.14 1.29
C PRO A 22 5.97 -2.33 0.70
N TYR A 23 6.58 -2.89 -0.34
CA TYR A 23 7.48 -2.19 -1.25
C TYR A 23 7.04 -2.47 -2.69
N TYR A 24 6.77 -1.41 -3.46
CA TYR A 24 6.33 -1.51 -4.84
C TYR A 24 7.49 -1.30 -5.80
N ASN A 25 7.79 -2.33 -6.58
CA ASN A 25 8.74 -2.21 -7.67
C ASN A 25 8.12 -1.35 -8.80
N LEU A 26 8.68 -0.17 -9.09
CA LEU A 26 8.07 0.79 -10.02
C LEU A 26 7.86 0.27 -11.46
N PRO A 27 8.70 -0.61 -12.04
CA PRO A 27 8.41 -1.28 -13.30
C PRO A 27 7.10 -2.07 -13.31
N ASP A 28 6.64 -2.53 -12.15
CA ASP A 28 5.38 -3.25 -11.98
C ASP A 28 4.18 -2.29 -11.74
N ALA A 29 4.40 -0.97 -11.78
CA ALA A 29 3.34 0.03 -11.60
C ALA A 29 2.11 -0.16 -12.51
N PRO A 30 2.23 -0.56 -13.80
CA PRO A 30 1.06 -0.85 -14.62
C PRO A 30 0.16 -1.95 -14.02
N TYR A 31 0.76 -3.00 -13.45
CA TYR A 31 0.02 -4.07 -12.78
C TYR A 31 -0.66 -3.57 -11.51
N PHE A 32 0.04 -2.80 -10.68
CA PHE A 32 -0.55 -2.22 -9.46
C PHE A 32 -1.68 -1.24 -9.78
N PHE A 33 -1.57 -0.47 -10.86
CA PHE A 33 -2.61 0.48 -11.27
C PHE A 33 -3.86 -0.23 -11.79
N ASP A 34 -3.71 -1.29 -12.58
CA ASP A 34 -4.84 -2.13 -13.02
C ASP A 34 -5.57 -2.75 -11.82
N LYS A 35 -4.83 -3.27 -10.83
CA LYS A 35 -5.40 -3.75 -9.57
C LYS A 35 -6.12 -2.63 -8.81
N PHE A 36 -5.49 -1.47 -8.65
CA PHE A 36 -6.06 -0.30 -7.98
C PHE A 36 -7.38 0.15 -8.62
N ILE A 37 -7.44 0.22 -9.95
CA ILE A 37 -8.66 0.59 -10.68
C ILE A 37 -9.80 -0.37 -10.33
N LYS A 38 -9.52 -1.68 -10.23
CA LYS A 38 -10.51 -2.70 -9.90
C LYS A 38 -10.94 -2.63 -8.44
N ASP A 39 -9.98 -2.56 -7.53
CA ASP A 39 -10.21 -2.58 -6.08
C ASP A 39 -10.96 -1.33 -5.59
N TYR A 40 -10.68 -0.16 -6.18
CA TYR A 40 -11.29 1.12 -5.82
C TYR A 40 -12.32 1.61 -6.84
N HIS A 41 -12.77 0.72 -7.73
CA HIS A 41 -13.80 0.98 -8.75
C HIS A 41 -13.61 2.29 -9.50
N ARG A 42 -12.39 2.54 -9.98
CA ARG A 42 -12.05 3.78 -10.68
C ARG A 42 -12.66 3.80 -12.08
N HIS A 43 -13.23 4.94 -12.40
CA HIS A 43 -13.72 5.27 -13.72
C HIS A 43 -13.16 6.64 -14.11
N TYR A 44 -12.43 6.68 -15.22
CA TYR A 44 -11.86 7.92 -15.75
C TYR A 44 -12.63 8.34 -16.99
N LYS A 45 -12.84 9.65 -17.14
CA LYS A 45 -13.68 10.21 -18.21
C LYS A 45 -13.14 9.89 -19.60
N ASP A 46 -11.83 9.95 -19.77
CA ASP A 46 -11.14 9.77 -21.03
C ASP A 46 -9.70 9.26 -20.82
N TYR A 47 -9.03 8.96 -21.94
CA TYR A 47 -7.66 8.47 -21.91
C TYR A 47 -6.66 9.52 -21.37
N ALA A 48 -6.93 10.81 -21.56
CA ALA A 48 -6.05 11.86 -21.03
C ALA A 48 -6.10 11.88 -19.49
N GLU A 49 -7.30 11.73 -18.91
CA GLU A 49 -7.46 11.56 -17.47
C GLU A 49 -6.82 10.27 -16.96
N TYR A 50 -6.99 9.14 -17.66
CA TYR A 50 -6.31 7.87 -17.32
C TYR A 50 -4.79 8.05 -17.20
N ILE A 51 -4.16 8.67 -18.20
CA ILE A 51 -2.70 8.89 -18.19
C ILE A 51 -2.27 9.82 -17.06
N LYS A 52 -3.04 10.88 -16.80
CA LYS A 52 -2.78 11.79 -15.67
C LYS A 52 -2.87 11.06 -14.33
N ARG A 53 -3.92 10.25 -14.13
CA ARG A 53 -4.16 9.49 -12.89
C ARG A 53 -3.11 8.40 -12.68
N TYR A 54 -2.67 7.75 -13.76
CA TYR A 54 -1.55 6.82 -13.72
C TYR A 54 -0.26 7.50 -13.25
N ALA A 55 0.05 8.71 -13.74
CA ALA A 55 1.23 9.43 -13.29
C ALA A 55 1.19 9.74 -11.78
N TYR A 56 0.05 10.22 -11.27
CA TYR A 56 -0.13 10.46 -9.83
C TYR A 56 -0.06 9.18 -9.01
N PHE A 57 -0.57 8.07 -9.54
CA PHE A 57 -0.45 6.77 -8.90
C PHE A 57 1.01 6.33 -8.76
N VAL A 58 1.82 6.46 -9.82
CA VAL A 58 3.26 6.16 -9.77
C VAL A 58 3.98 7.04 -8.74
N ASP A 59 3.62 8.32 -8.64
CA ASP A 59 4.17 9.22 -7.61
C ASP A 59 3.80 8.77 -6.19
N SER A 60 2.57 8.30 -5.98
CA SER A 60 2.18 7.72 -4.69
C SER A 60 2.96 6.44 -4.37
N LEU A 61 3.25 5.56 -5.35
CA LEU A 61 4.09 4.39 -5.09
C LEU A 61 5.51 4.78 -4.64
N ARG A 62 6.10 5.81 -5.26
CA ARG A 62 7.40 6.35 -4.84
C ARG A 62 7.35 6.85 -3.41
N GLU A 63 6.31 7.61 -3.08
CA GLU A 63 6.15 8.18 -1.75
C GLU A 63 5.91 7.11 -0.69
N ILE A 64 5.06 6.11 -0.97
CA ILE A 64 4.85 4.98 -0.07
C ILE A 64 6.17 4.23 0.19
N ASN A 65 6.93 3.92 -0.86
CA ASN A 65 8.22 3.26 -0.71
C ASN A 65 9.21 4.08 0.14
N ARG A 66 9.24 5.39 -0.07
CA ARG A 66 10.10 6.31 0.68
C ARG A 66 9.69 6.36 2.16
N LEU A 67 8.40 6.58 2.43
CA LEU A 67 7.86 6.66 3.78
C LEU A 67 8.01 5.34 4.53
N ASN A 68 7.75 4.20 3.89
CA ASN A 68 7.94 2.88 4.50
C ASN A 68 9.40 2.54 4.80
N LYS A 69 10.35 3.13 4.07
CA LYS A 69 11.78 2.99 4.34
C LYS A 69 12.22 3.87 5.51
N GLU A 70 11.63 5.05 5.68
CA GLU A 70 12.05 6.07 6.64
C GLU A 70 11.28 6.03 7.97
N SER A 71 10.02 5.60 7.93
CA SER A 71 9.09 5.61 9.07
C SER A 71 9.38 4.47 10.03
N THR A 72 9.45 4.78 11.32
CA THR A 72 9.57 3.79 12.40
C THR A 72 8.27 3.55 13.16
N SER A 73 7.21 4.32 12.85
CA SER A 73 5.97 4.37 13.64
C SER A 73 4.69 4.17 12.83
N ALA A 74 4.78 4.16 11.50
CA ALA A 74 3.64 3.99 10.59
C ALA A 74 4.05 3.23 9.33
N ASN A 75 3.12 2.43 8.81
CA ASN A 75 3.23 1.78 7.51
C ASN A 75 2.22 2.42 6.56
N PHE A 76 2.61 2.55 5.30
CA PHE A 76 1.84 3.15 4.22
C PHE A 76 1.59 2.09 3.14
N ASP A 77 0.43 2.13 2.49
CA ASP A 77 0.01 1.19 1.44
C ASP A 77 -0.81 1.97 0.40
N ILE A 78 -1.09 1.34 -0.74
CA ILE A 78 -2.05 1.85 -1.73
C ILE A 78 -3.41 1.98 -1.04
N ASN A 79 -4.03 3.15 -1.20
CA ASN A 79 -5.34 3.45 -0.66
C ASN A 79 -6.20 4.18 -1.69
N ASP A 80 -7.41 4.59 -1.29
CA ASP A 80 -8.38 5.29 -2.14
C ASP A 80 -7.94 6.71 -2.57
N PHE A 81 -6.72 7.14 -2.23
CA PHE A 81 -6.16 8.44 -2.62
C PHE A 81 -4.85 8.28 -3.40
N ALA A 82 -4.53 7.04 -3.82
CA ALA A 82 -3.26 6.75 -4.48
C ALA A 82 -3.12 7.46 -5.84
N ASP A 83 -4.20 7.74 -6.56
CA ASP A 83 -4.20 8.46 -7.85
C ASP A 83 -4.51 9.96 -7.74
N TRP A 84 -4.44 10.52 -6.53
CA TRP A 84 -4.65 11.95 -6.29
C TRP A 84 -3.37 12.75 -6.47
N SER A 85 -3.51 13.93 -7.06
CA SER A 85 -2.48 14.96 -7.08
C SER A 85 -2.16 15.48 -5.67
N PRO A 86 -1.00 16.14 -5.48
CA PRO A 86 -0.68 16.79 -4.20
C PRO A 86 -1.71 17.82 -3.76
N GLU A 87 -2.36 18.50 -4.71
CA GLU A 87 -3.39 19.49 -4.45
C GLU A 87 -4.67 18.84 -3.93
N GLU A 88 -5.16 17.79 -4.61
CA GLU A 88 -6.35 17.04 -4.19
C GLU A 88 -6.18 16.47 -2.78
N LYS A 89 -4.99 15.90 -2.47
CA LYS A 89 -4.66 15.41 -1.13
C LYS A 89 -4.70 16.51 -0.06
N ARG A 90 -4.30 17.74 -0.40
CA ARG A 90 -4.29 18.87 0.55
C ARG A 90 -5.70 19.37 0.87
N TYR A 91 -6.60 19.38 -0.11
CA TYR A 91 -7.93 19.96 0.05
C TYR A 91 -8.98 18.96 0.54
N HIS A 92 -8.72 17.65 0.41
CA HIS A 92 -9.70 16.60 0.70
C HIS A 92 -9.19 15.44 1.56
N GLY A 93 -7.91 15.46 1.97
CA GLY A 93 -7.28 14.43 2.81
C GLY A 93 -7.21 14.77 4.30
#